data_AF-A0A0A9D7W7-F1
#
_entry.id   AF-A0A0A9D7W7-F1
#
_cell.length_a   1.000
_cell.length_b   1.000
_cell.length_c   1.000
_cell.angle_alpha   90.00
_cell.angle_beta   90.00
_cell.angle_gamma   90.00
#
_symmetry.space_group_name_H-M   'P 1'
#
loop_
_entity.id
_entity.type
_entity.pdbx_description
1 polymer ?
#
loop_
_entity_poly.entity_id
_entity_poly.type
_entity_poly.pdbx_seq_one_letter_code
_entity_poly.pdbx_strand_id
1 'polypeptide(L)'
;MMTAKEMAEELLNIKELYKDVRLCPKCRMAIAKTEGCNKMVCGNCGRYFCFRCGKAINGYEHFRGKCKLFAERDIAQWERQVEVMQQRHQRRIQSRPIGCYVRCPKCRARNFKDNEEYVFCWACRVSYCTLCRRKVEDMTAGHFGSLECVGFGSSSIRSVVTYESFALYRTMNMTLSVTNQQDSNHR
;
A
#
# COMPACT_ATOMS: atom_id res chain seq x y z
N MET A 1 46.08 7.82 -11.11
CA MET A 1 45.54 8.79 -10.13
C MET A 1 44.09 9.04 -10.51
N MET A 2 43.16 8.90 -9.57
CA MET A 2 41.76 9.24 -9.81
C MET A 2 41.62 10.75 -10.00
N THR A 3 40.81 11.15 -10.96
CA THR A 3 40.49 12.55 -11.25
C THR A 3 39.59 13.14 -10.17
N ALA A 4 39.57 14.47 -10.06
CA ALA A 4 38.68 15.16 -9.12
C ALA A 4 37.19 14.83 -9.37
N LYS A 5 36.82 14.59 -10.63
CA LYS A 5 35.46 14.18 -11.02
C LYS A 5 35.12 12.79 -10.51
N GLU A 6 36.01 11.82 -10.70
CA GLU A 6 35.83 10.45 -10.21
C GLU A 6 35.75 10.42 -8.67
N MET A 7 36.57 11.21 -7.96
CA MET A 7 36.46 11.31 -6.49
C MET A 7 35.13 11.91 -6.03
N ALA A 8 34.59 12.90 -6.76
CA ALA A 8 33.28 13.48 -6.45
C ALA A 8 32.14 12.48 -6.68
N GLU A 9 32.19 11.70 -7.76
CA GLU A 9 31.21 10.65 -8.06
C GLU A 9 31.23 9.54 -6.99
N GLU A 10 32.41 9.09 -6.57
CA GLU A 10 32.56 8.10 -5.50
C GLU A 10 31.97 8.58 -4.17
N LEU A 11 32.23 9.84 -3.77
CA LEU A 11 31.66 10.41 -2.55
C LEU A 11 30.14 10.51 -2.61
N LEU A 12 29.56 10.81 -3.78
CA LEU A 12 28.12 10.84 -3.98
C LEU A 12 27.51 9.44 -3.87
N ASN A 13 28.15 8.43 -4.49
CA ASN A 13 27.71 7.04 -4.41
C ASN A 13 27.73 6.51 -2.96
N ILE A 14 28.81 6.80 -2.22
CA ILE A 14 28.91 6.49 -0.79
C ILE A 14 27.78 7.16 -0.02
N LYS A 15 27.55 8.46 -0.23
CA LYS A 15 26.51 9.21 0.47
C LYS A 15 25.11 8.64 0.20
N GLU A 16 24.81 8.26 -1.03
CA GLU A 16 23.53 7.62 -1.37
C GLU A 16 23.39 6.24 -0.72
N LEU A 17 24.45 5.44 -0.65
CA LEU A 17 24.44 4.15 0.05
C LEU A 17 24.07 4.28 1.54
N TYR A 18 24.60 5.31 2.21
CA TYR A 18 24.36 5.54 3.65
C TYR A 18 23.10 6.35 3.97
N LYS A 19 22.38 6.84 2.96
CA LYS A 19 21.16 7.64 3.13
C LYS A 19 20.08 6.89 3.88
N ASP A 20 20.00 5.59 3.63
CA ASP A 20 19.05 4.66 4.24
C ASP A 20 19.65 3.89 5.41
N VAL A 21 20.68 4.43 6.09
CA VAL A 21 21.25 3.85 7.31
C VAL A 21 21.17 4.83 8.48
N ARG A 22 20.73 4.37 9.65
CA ARG A 22 20.72 5.14 10.90
C ARG A 22 21.20 4.30 12.07
N LEU A 23 21.90 4.93 13.01
CA LEU A 23 22.32 4.28 14.24
C LEU A 23 21.20 4.31 15.28
N CYS A 24 21.02 3.20 16.00
CA CYS A 24 20.14 3.16 17.14
C CYS A 24 20.59 4.19 18.21
N PRO A 25 19.70 5.04 18.72
CA PRO A 25 20.06 6.04 19.74
C PRO A 25 20.42 5.42 21.11
N LYS A 26 20.10 4.14 21.34
CA LYS A 26 20.41 3.42 22.58
C LYS A 26 21.67 2.56 22.45
N CYS A 27 21.68 1.61 21.52
CA CYS A 27 22.76 0.61 21.41
C CYS A 27 23.71 0.83 20.23
N ARG A 28 23.53 1.91 19.45
CA ARG A 28 24.37 2.27 18.30
C ARG A 28 24.42 1.27 17.14
N MET A 29 23.68 0.15 17.22
CA MET A 29 23.50 -0.77 16.09
C MET A 29 23.05 0.00 14.84
N ALA A 30 23.70 -0.26 13.71
CA ALA A 30 23.31 0.30 12.42
C ALA A 30 22.03 -0.37 11.92
N ILE A 31 21.07 0.44 11.48
CA ILE A 31 19.74 0.00 11.03
C ILE A 31 19.53 0.59 9.64
N ALA A 32 19.35 -0.29 8.66
CA ALA A 32 18.97 0.09 7.32
C ALA A 32 17.44 0.20 7.21
N LYS A 33 16.93 1.23 6.54
CA LYS A 33 15.50 1.37 6.21
C LYS A 33 15.26 0.79 4.82
N THR A 34 14.61 -0.37 4.78
CA THR A 34 14.22 -1.03 3.53
C THR A 34 12.80 -0.64 3.08
N GLU A 35 11.90 -0.41 4.03
CA GLU A 35 10.51 -0.02 3.79
C GLU A 35 9.88 0.63 5.05
N GLY A 36 8.67 1.18 4.91
CA GLY A 36 7.84 1.63 6.03
C GLY A 36 8.03 3.09 6.45
N CYS A 37 7.54 3.40 7.66
CA CYS A 37 7.52 4.77 8.18
C CYS A 37 8.81 5.15 8.93
N ASN A 38 8.92 6.41 9.31
CA ASN A 38 10.05 6.93 10.08
C ASN A 38 10.00 6.50 11.56
N LYS A 39 8.90 5.92 12.06
CA LYS A 39 8.86 5.28 13.39
C LYS A 39 9.44 3.87 13.29
N MET A 40 10.72 3.73 13.60
CA MET A 40 11.43 2.46 13.55
C MET A 40 11.61 1.87 14.95
N VAL A 41 11.77 0.54 15.03
CA VAL A 41 12.17 -0.18 16.23
C VAL A 41 13.53 -0.82 16.01
N CYS A 42 14.42 -0.70 16.99
CA CYS A 42 15.70 -1.39 16.92
C CYS A 42 15.50 -2.88 17.19
N GLY A 43 15.83 -3.75 16.23
CA GLY A 43 15.75 -5.21 16.41
C GLY A 43 16.66 -5.76 17.50
N ASN A 44 17.77 -5.07 17.81
CA ASN A 44 18.72 -5.51 18.83
C ASN A 44 18.26 -5.18 20.27
N CYS A 45 17.66 -4.00 20.49
CA CYS A 45 17.38 -3.53 21.86
C CYS A 45 15.94 -3.05 22.10
N GLY A 46 15.06 -3.20 21.11
CA GLY A 46 13.63 -2.84 21.16
C GLY A 46 13.33 -1.34 21.22
N ARG A 47 14.33 -0.46 21.20
CA ARG A 47 14.09 0.99 21.32
C ARG A 47 13.41 1.54 20.07
N TYR A 48 12.28 2.22 20.24
CA TYR A 48 11.67 3.04 19.20
C TYR A 48 12.48 4.32 18.95
N PHE A 49 12.63 4.70 17.69
CA PHE A 49 13.32 5.91 17.28
C PHE A 49 12.76 6.45 15.96
N CYS A 50 12.99 7.74 15.72
CA CYS A 50 12.66 8.38 14.44
C CYS A 50 13.83 8.22 13.47
N PHE A 51 13.62 7.55 12.34
CA PHE A 51 14.64 7.36 11.32
C PHE A 51 15.11 8.69 10.69
N ARG A 52 14.19 9.67 10.58
CA ARG A 52 14.51 10.96 9.98
C ARG A 52 15.51 11.77 10.81
N CYS A 53 15.32 11.82 12.13
CA CYS A 53 16.15 12.64 13.03
C CYS A 53 17.07 11.86 13.97
N GLY A 54 17.00 10.53 13.98
CA GLY A 54 17.81 9.64 14.82
C GLY A 54 17.44 9.60 16.30
N LYS A 55 16.47 10.41 16.76
CA LYS A 55 16.12 10.53 18.18
C LYS A 55 15.25 9.37 18.66
N ALA A 56 15.46 8.96 19.92
CA ALA A 56 14.55 8.05 20.60
C ALA A 56 13.15 8.67 20.74
N ILE A 57 12.11 7.86 20.58
CA ILE A 57 10.70 8.26 20.68
C ILE A 57 9.91 7.20 21.45
N ASN A 58 8.75 7.57 21.99
CA ASN A 58 7.88 6.66 22.72
C ASN A 58 6.66 6.22 21.89
N GLY A 59 6.12 7.13 21.08
CA GLY A 59 4.91 6.90 20.28
C GLY A 59 4.89 7.69 18.98
N TYR A 60 3.70 8.03 18.52
CA TYR A 60 3.46 8.74 17.26
C TYR A 60 3.42 10.27 17.43
N GLU A 61 3.40 10.76 18.66
CA GLU A 61 3.31 12.18 19.02
C GLU A 61 4.45 12.99 18.39
N HIS A 62 5.63 12.37 18.24
CA HIS A 62 6.80 12.95 17.58
C HIS A 62 6.51 13.47 16.17
N PHE A 63 5.56 12.85 15.46
CA PHE A 63 5.28 13.14 14.06
C PHE A 63 4.22 14.22 13.84
N ARG A 64 3.66 14.78 14.92
CA ARG A 64 2.80 15.97 14.86
C ARG A 64 3.60 17.26 14.65
N GLY A 65 4.91 17.22 14.88
CA GLY A 65 5.82 18.37 14.76
C GLY A 65 6.58 18.42 13.45
N LYS A 66 7.88 18.75 13.54
CA LYS A 66 8.76 18.91 12.36
C LYS A 66 8.95 17.60 11.59
N CYS A 67 9.07 16.47 12.28
CA CYS A 67 9.25 15.17 11.64
C CYS A 67 7.94 14.64 11.09
N LYS A 68 7.95 14.14 9.84
CA LYS A 68 6.79 13.50 9.22
C LYS A 68 6.88 11.99 9.38
N LEU A 69 5.74 11.34 9.58
CA LEU A 69 5.69 9.89 9.79
C LEU A 69 6.18 9.13 8.56
N PHE A 70 5.79 9.57 7.37
CA PHE A 70 6.26 9.02 6.10
C PHE A 70 7.18 10.03 5.40
N ALA A 71 8.23 9.55 4.72
CA ALA A 71 9.00 10.40 3.82
C ALA A 71 8.29 10.47 2.46
N GLU A 72 8.43 11.59 1.76
CA GLU A 72 7.84 11.80 0.42
C GLU A 72 8.24 10.68 -0.55
N ARG A 73 9.50 10.23 -0.52
CA ARG A 73 9.96 9.09 -1.33
C ARG A 73 9.18 7.81 -1.07
N ASP A 74 8.82 7.53 0.18
CA ASP A 74 8.12 6.30 0.56
C ASP A 74 6.66 6.37 0.09
N ILE A 75 6.04 7.54 0.21
CA ILE A 75 4.67 7.81 -0.30
C ILE A 75 4.65 7.64 -1.81
N ALA A 76 5.54 8.33 -2.53
CA ALA A 76 5.61 8.27 -3.99
C ALA A 76 5.93 6.85 -4.52
N GLN A 77 6.73 6.08 -3.78
CA GLN A 77 6.98 4.67 -4.11
C GLN A 77 5.72 3.82 -3.92
N TRP A 78 4.96 4.05 -2.84
CA TRP A 78 3.70 3.37 -2.57
C TRP A 78 2.63 3.72 -3.61
N GLU A 79 2.48 4.99 -3.96
CA GLU A 79 1.53 5.47 -4.99
C GLU A 79 1.76 4.78 -6.33
N ARG A 80 3.02 4.70 -6.79
CA ARG A 80 3.39 3.96 -8.01
C ARG A 80 3.02 2.47 -7.93
N GLN A 81 3.24 1.83 -6.78
CA GLN A 81 2.86 0.43 -6.60
C GLN A 81 1.33 0.26 -6.66
N VAL A 82 0.58 1.16 -6.02
CA VAL A 82 -0.88 1.16 -6.06
C VAL A 82 -1.39 1.38 -7.47
N GLU A 83 -0.83 2.33 -8.22
CA GLU A 83 -1.21 2.60 -9.60
C GLU A 83 -1.04 1.35 -10.49
N VAL A 84 0.12 0.70 -10.43
CA VAL A 84 0.39 -0.54 -11.18
C VAL A 84 -0.58 -1.65 -10.78
N MET A 85 -0.90 -1.76 -9.48
CA MET A 85 -1.91 -2.70 -9.01
C MET A 85 -3.28 -2.35 -9.60
N GLN A 86 -3.78 -1.12 -9.44
CA GLN A 86 -5.07 -0.68 -9.95
C GLN A 86 -5.21 -0.89 -11.46
N GLN A 87 -4.18 -0.57 -12.24
CA GLN A 87 -4.17 -0.84 -13.68
C GLN A 87 -4.33 -2.34 -13.99
N ARG A 88 -3.62 -3.21 -13.25
CA ARG A 88 -3.77 -4.67 -13.40
C ARG A 88 -5.17 -5.14 -13.01
N HIS A 89 -5.79 -4.50 -12.01
CA HIS A 89 -7.15 -4.78 -11.56
C HIS A 89 -8.17 -4.39 -12.63
N GLN A 90 -8.06 -3.17 -13.15
CA GLN A 90 -8.87 -2.65 -14.26
C GLN A 90 -8.87 -3.61 -15.46
N ARG A 91 -7.67 -4.05 -15.89
CA ARG A 91 -7.53 -5.01 -17.00
C ARG A 91 -8.22 -6.35 -16.71
N ARG A 92 -8.13 -6.87 -15.48
CA ARG A 92 -8.80 -8.13 -15.10
C ARG A 92 -10.32 -8.00 -15.15
N ILE A 93 -10.86 -6.89 -14.68
CA ILE A 93 -12.31 -6.61 -14.70
C ILE A 93 -12.78 -6.48 -16.15
N GLN A 94 -12.10 -5.68 -16.96
CA GLN A 94 -12.40 -5.50 -18.39
C GLN A 94 -12.32 -6.81 -19.19
N SER A 95 -11.35 -7.68 -18.89
CA SER A 95 -11.23 -8.97 -19.59
C SER A 95 -12.37 -9.96 -19.30
N ARG A 96 -13.16 -9.72 -18.25
CA ARG A 96 -14.22 -10.61 -17.78
C ARG A 96 -15.44 -9.76 -17.41
N PRO A 97 -16.11 -9.14 -18.40
CA PRO A 97 -17.27 -8.28 -18.15
C PRO A 97 -18.46 -9.07 -17.58
N ILE A 98 -19.45 -8.37 -17.03
CA ILE A 98 -20.74 -8.98 -16.70
C ILE A 98 -21.34 -9.61 -17.98
N GLY A 99 -22.03 -10.73 -17.82
CA GLY A 99 -22.65 -11.46 -18.93
C GLY A 99 -21.74 -12.53 -19.55
N CYS A 100 -20.46 -12.59 -19.19
CA CYS A 100 -19.56 -13.65 -19.67
C CYS A 100 -19.62 -14.91 -18.79
N TYR A 101 -19.10 -16.02 -19.33
CA TYR A 101 -18.85 -17.23 -18.54
C TYR A 101 -17.42 -17.25 -18.02
N VAL A 102 -17.26 -17.53 -16.73
CA VAL A 102 -15.97 -17.65 -16.07
C VAL A 102 -15.78 -19.02 -15.41
N ARG A 103 -14.53 -19.50 -15.38
CA ARG A 103 -14.19 -20.77 -14.72
C ARG A 103 -14.03 -20.58 -13.21
N CYS A 104 -14.61 -21.49 -12.43
CA CYS A 104 -14.41 -21.55 -10.99
C CYS A 104 -12.91 -21.72 -10.66
N PRO A 105 -12.34 -20.93 -9.73
CA PRO A 105 -10.95 -21.08 -9.30
C PRO A 105 -10.63 -22.46 -8.71
N LYS A 106 -11.61 -23.11 -8.07
CA LYS A 106 -11.44 -24.42 -7.42
C LYS A 106 -11.72 -25.59 -8.38
N CYS A 107 -12.94 -25.69 -8.90
CA CYS A 107 -13.39 -26.86 -9.67
C CYS A 107 -13.41 -26.66 -11.20
N ARG A 108 -13.07 -25.47 -11.69
CA ARG A 108 -13.09 -25.09 -13.11
C ARG A 108 -14.44 -25.14 -13.83
N ALA A 109 -15.54 -25.46 -13.13
CA ALA A 109 -16.90 -25.37 -13.68
C ALA A 109 -17.17 -23.99 -14.29
N ARG A 110 -17.93 -23.95 -15.39
CA ARG A 110 -18.37 -22.68 -16.01
C ARG A 110 -19.49 -22.08 -15.17
N ASN A 111 -19.33 -20.82 -14.79
CA ASN A 111 -20.31 -20.04 -14.05
C ASN A 111 -20.58 -18.75 -14.83
N PHE A 112 -21.84 -18.33 -14.87
CA PHE A 112 -22.23 -17.05 -15.45
C PHE A 112 -21.83 -15.93 -14.47
N LYS A 113 -21.26 -14.85 -14.98
CA LYS A 113 -20.91 -13.67 -14.18
C LYS A 113 -22.03 -12.64 -14.30
N ASP A 114 -22.82 -12.49 -13.25
CA ASP A 114 -23.91 -11.52 -13.11
C ASP A 114 -23.55 -10.33 -12.20
N ASN A 115 -22.47 -10.46 -11.42
CA ASN A 115 -21.99 -9.44 -10.48
C ASN A 115 -20.53 -9.07 -10.76
N GLU A 116 -20.18 -7.79 -10.58
CA GLU A 116 -18.82 -7.29 -10.81
C GLU A 116 -17.81 -7.78 -9.78
N GLU A 117 -18.24 -7.88 -8.53
CA GLU A 117 -17.40 -8.11 -7.35
C GLU A 117 -17.18 -9.60 -7.08
N TYR A 118 -18.25 -10.38 -7.20
CA TYR A 118 -18.27 -11.79 -6.82
C TYR A 118 -18.84 -12.67 -7.93
N VAL A 119 -18.32 -13.89 -8.04
CA VAL A 119 -18.93 -14.94 -8.86
C VAL A 119 -19.27 -16.14 -8.00
N PHE A 120 -20.53 -16.55 -8.01
CA PHE A 120 -20.97 -17.75 -7.33
C PHE A 120 -20.67 -18.99 -8.18
N CYS A 121 -20.09 -20.02 -7.56
CA CYS A 121 -19.93 -21.31 -8.21
C CYS A 121 -21.03 -22.28 -7.80
N TRP A 122 -21.89 -22.66 -8.75
CA TRP A 122 -23.01 -23.58 -8.50
C TRP A 122 -22.53 -24.97 -8.06
N ALA A 123 -21.42 -25.47 -8.62
CA ALA A 123 -20.87 -26.78 -8.28
C ALA A 123 -20.18 -26.80 -6.91
N CYS A 124 -19.48 -25.73 -6.53
CA CYS A 124 -18.82 -25.65 -5.22
C CYS A 124 -19.70 -25.09 -4.11
N ARG A 125 -20.83 -24.46 -4.44
CA ARG A 125 -21.65 -23.67 -3.50
C ARG A 125 -20.85 -22.58 -2.77
N VAL A 126 -19.92 -21.95 -3.47
CA VAL A 126 -18.99 -20.97 -2.90
C VAL A 126 -18.88 -19.75 -3.81
N SER A 127 -18.89 -18.56 -3.21
CA SER A 127 -18.59 -17.30 -3.89
C SER A 127 -17.09 -17.03 -3.92
N TYR A 128 -16.64 -16.50 -5.05
CA TYR A 128 -15.24 -16.11 -5.25
C TYR A 128 -15.17 -14.65 -5.68
N CYS A 129 -14.20 -13.93 -5.14
CA CYS A 129 -13.87 -12.59 -5.59
C CYS A 129 -13.47 -12.63 -7.08
N THR A 130 -14.12 -11.85 -7.93
CA THR A 130 -13.83 -11.82 -9.37
C THR A 130 -12.41 -11.31 -9.66
N LEU A 131 -11.88 -10.48 -8.76
CA LEU A 131 -10.61 -9.79 -8.85
C LEU A 131 -9.43 -10.63 -8.36
N CYS A 132 -9.49 -11.11 -7.10
CA CYS A 132 -8.40 -11.87 -6.49
C CYS A 132 -8.59 -13.40 -6.54
N ARG A 133 -9.78 -13.88 -6.95
CA ARG A 133 -10.15 -15.31 -7.07
C ARG A 133 -10.16 -16.11 -5.77
N ARG A 134 -10.00 -15.47 -4.62
CA ARG A 134 -10.17 -16.12 -3.31
C ARG A 134 -11.63 -16.36 -2.99
N LYS A 135 -11.86 -17.37 -2.16
CA LYS A 135 -13.16 -17.65 -1.54
C LYS A 135 -13.58 -16.46 -0.69
N VAL A 136 -14.83 -16.06 -0.79
CA VAL A 136 -15.45 -15.01 0.03
C VAL A 136 -16.60 -15.66 0.80
N GLU A 137 -16.56 -15.56 2.12
CA GLU A 137 -17.57 -16.16 3.00
C GLU A 137 -18.69 -15.16 3.29
N ASP A 138 -18.33 -13.91 3.57
CA ASP A 138 -19.27 -12.80 3.74
C ASP A 138 -19.05 -11.75 2.65
N MET A 139 -20.03 -11.62 1.75
CA MET A 139 -20.01 -10.63 0.67
C MET A 139 -20.38 -9.22 1.16
N THR A 140 -21.01 -9.11 2.33
CA THR A 140 -21.37 -7.82 2.95
C THR A 140 -20.19 -7.16 3.68
N ALA A 141 -19.18 -7.95 4.04
CA ALA A 141 -17.93 -7.47 4.63
C ALA A 141 -17.04 -6.64 3.68
N GLY A 142 -17.43 -6.45 2.41
CA GLY A 142 -16.73 -5.57 1.48
C GLY A 142 -15.33 -6.05 1.09
N HIS A 143 -15.15 -7.37 0.89
CA HIS A 143 -13.86 -7.93 0.50
C HIS A 143 -13.35 -7.33 -0.83
N PHE A 144 -14.20 -7.17 -1.84
CA PHE A 144 -13.79 -6.70 -3.16
C PHE A 144 -13.08 -5.34 -3.07
N GLY A 145 -11.83 -5.26 -3.54
CA GLY A 145 -11.02 -4.04 -3.48
C GLY A 145 -10.45 -3.69 -2.10
N SER A 146 -10.77 -4.48 -1.05
CA SER A 146 -10.13 -4.33 0.28
C SER A 146 -8.62 -4.59 0.23
N LEU A 147 -7.91 -4.15 1.28
CA LEU A 147 -6.49 -4.42 1.48
C LEU A 147 -6.17 -5.91 1.39
N GLU A 148 -6.99 -6.73 2.04
CA GLU A 148 -6.84 -8.17 1.99
C GLU A 148 -6.96 -8.67 0.55
N CYS A 149 -7.97 -8.20 -0.21
CA CYS A 149 -8.21 -8.57 -1.60
C CYS A 149 -7.05 -8.22 -2.53
N VAL A 150 -6.44 -7.05 -2.38
CA VAL A 150 -5.29 -6.62 -3.18
C VAL A 150 -3.97 -7.26 -2.73
N GLY A 151 -3.95 -7.98 -1.61
CA GLY A 151 -2.80 -8.77 -1.14
C GLY A 151 -1.96 -8.09 -0.06
N PHE A 152 -2.51 -7.10 0.65
CA PHE A 152 -1.91 -6.52 1.85
C PHE A 152 -2.49 -7.21 3.09
N GLY A 153 -1.67 -7.97 3.81
CA GLY A 153 -2.07 -8.66 5.04
C GLY A 153 -2.17 -7.72 6.26
N SER A 154 -3.05 -8.06 7.19
CA SER A 154 -3.29 -7.32 8.45
C SER A 154 -2.12 -7.31 9.44
N SER A 155 -1.10 -8.16 9.23
CA SER A 155 0.01 -8.36 10.18
C SER A 155 1.35 -7.73 9.77
N SER A 156 1.41 -7.03 8.63
CA SER A 156 2.66 -6.46 8.12
C SER A 156 2.60 -4.93 8.19
N ILE A 157 3.71 -4.28 8.52
CA ILE A 157 3.90 -2.81 8.66
C ILE A 157 3.28 -1.97 7.50
N ARG A 158 3.04 -2.60 6.34
CA ARG A 158 2.20 -2.08 5.23
C ARG A 158 0.78 -1.66 5.63
N SER A 159 0.20 -2.25 6.67
CA SER A 159 -1.15 -2.00 7.18
C SER A 159 -1.31 -0.64 7.91
N VAL A 160 -0.22 -0.07 8.43
CA VAL A 160 -0.24 1.25 9.09
C VAL A 160 -0.26 2.38 8.06
N VAL A 161 0.44 2.21 6.93
CA VAL A 161 0.37 3.14 5.77
C VAL A 161 -1.06 3.18 5.25
N THR A 162 -1.73 2.03 5.20
CA THR A 162 -3.08 1.94 4.64
C THR A 162 -4.16 2.53 5.52
N TYR A 163 -4.04 2.58 6.85
CA TYR A 163 -5.14 3.17 7.64
C TYR A 163 -5.18 4.71 7.54
N GLU A 164 -4.01 5.38 7.55
CA GLU A 164 -3.94 6.84 7.43
C GLU A 164 -3.94 7.33 5.97
N SER A 165 -3.23 6.67 5.05
CA SER A 165 -3.19 7.09 3.64
C SER A 165 -4.49 6.77 2.90
N PHE A 166 -5.22 5.72 3.27
CA PHE A 166 -6.53 5.42 2.68
C PHE A 166 -7.63 6.30 3.29
N ALA A 167 -7.54 6.67 4.58
CA ALA A 167 -8.42 7.71 5.14
C ALA A 167 -8.23 9.06 4.42
N LEU A 168 -6.98 9.49 4.22
CA LEU A 168 -6.67 10.73 3.49
C LEU A 168 -7.08 10.66 2.01
N TYR A 169 -6.79 9.55 1.31
CA TYR A 169 -7.16 9.36 -0.09
C TYR A 169 -8.69 9.24 -0.30
N ARG A 170 -9.42 8.55 0.60
CA ARG A 170 -10.89 8.56 0.58
C ARG A 170 -11.46 9.94 0.88
N THR A 171 -10.91 10.68 1.84
CA THR A 171 -11.39 12.05 2.11
C THR A 171 -11.16 12.96 0.91
N MET A 172 -10.01 12.86 0.21
CA MET A 172 -9.72 13.69 -0.96
C MET A 172 -10.58 13.31 -2.18
N ASN A 173 -10.80 12.01 -2.45
CA ASN A 173 -11.66 11.58 -3.56
C ASN A 173 -13.16 11.68 -3.26
N MET A 174 -13.59 11.63 -1.99
CA MET A 174 -14.96 11.97 -1.60
C MET A 174 -15.20 13.48 -1.70
N THR A 175 -14.24 14.33 -1.34
CA THR A 175 -14.37 15.78 -1.58
C THR A 175 -14.43 16.11 -3.07
N LEU A 176 -13.62 15.46 -3.92
CA LEU A 176 -13.60 15.68 -5.37
C LEU A 176 -14.85 15.15 -6.11
N SER A 177 -15.54 14.15 -5.56
CA SER A 177 -16.80 13.63 -6.11
C SER A 177 -18.01 14.44 -5.63
N VAL A 178 -18.00 14.93 -4.38
CA VAL A 178 -19.07 15.80 -3.85
C VAL A 178 -19.03 17.19 -4.49
N THR A 179 -17.85 17.75 -4.81
CA THR A 179 -17.76 19.08 -5.45
C THR A 179 -18.06 19.09 -6.94
N ASN A 180 -18.09 17.93 -7.61
CA ASN A 180 -18.33 17.83 -9.07
C ASN A 180 -19.77 17.41 -9.43
N GLN A 181 -20.70 17.38 -8.47
CA GLN A 181 -22.07 16.91 -8.71
C GLN A 181 -23.17 17.92 -8.33
N GLN A 182 -22.84 19.20 -8.10
CA GLN A 182 -23.86 20.22 -7.80
C GLN A 182 -23.99 21.38 -8.82
N ASP A 183 -23.15 21.50 -9.85
CA ASP A 183 -23.24 22.63 -10.81
C ASP A 183 -23.54 22.21 -12.26
N SER A 184 -24.58 21.38 -12.47
CA SER A 184 -25.13 21.15 -13.83
C SER A 184 -26.64 20.89 -13.82
N ASN A 185 -27.39 21.67 -13.03
CA ASN A 185 -28.85 21.79 -13.18
C ASN A 185 -29.31 23.21 -12.81
N HIS A 186 -28.93 24.20 -13.63
CA HIS A 186 -29.69 25.43 -13.80
C HIS A 186 -29.36 26.10 -15.15
N ARG A 187 -30.11 25.70 -16.19
CA ARG A 187 -30.68 26.58 -17.22
C ARG A 187 -31.59 25.78 -18.14
#